data_AF-A0A838SFR1-F1
#
_entry.id   AF-A0A838SFR1-F1
#
_cell.length_a   1.000
_cell.length_b   1.000
_cell.length_c   1.000
_cell.angle_alpha   90.00
_cell.angle_beta   90.00
_cell.angle_gamma   90.00
#
_symmetry.space_group_name_H-M   'P 1'
#
loop_
_entity.id
_entity.type
_entity.pdbx_description
1 polymer ?
#
loop_
_entity_poly.entity_id
_entity_poly.type
_entity_poly.pdbx_seq_one_letter_code
_entity_poly.pdbx_strand_id
1 'polypeptide(L)'
;MADIAASTDRTGHVSEYANWQLEISTGFIETSVVIGEATQEVWEGVLATFTVTNTNDSGAGSLRQAIINANAAPGTDTIVIPTGTYVLTTGKLDIDDNVIITGAGAATTIIDGNANKRVFETKGSTMVTMSGLTIQNGRESGNGAGVFVNNSSILNLSDAILTNNDGTGGDGGD
;
A
#
# COMPACT_ATOMS: atom_id res chain seq x y z
N MET A 1 -33.33 -22.50 -22.27
CA MET A 1 -32.35 -23.51 -22.67
C MET A 1 -31.98 -23.18 -24.11
N ALA A 2 -30.80 -22.62 -24.37
CA ALA A 2 -30.31 -22.40 -25.73
C ALA A 2 -28.78 -22.49 -25.73
N ASP A 3 -28.31 -23.25 -26.71
CA ASP A 3 -26.96 -23.75 -26.94
C ASP A 3 -25.93 -22.65 -27.25
N ILE A 4 -24.69 -22.95 -26.90
CA ILE A 4 -23.48 -22.23 -27.33
C ILE A 4 -23.05 -22.78 -28.69
N ALA A 5 -22.65 -21.92 -29.63
CA ALA A 5 -21.87 -22.32 -30.80
C ALA A 5 -20.51 -21.59 -30.80
N ALA A 6 -19.42 -22.36 -30.87
CA ALA A 6 -18.07 -21.89 -31.17
C ALA A 6 -17.77 -22.10 -32.67
N SER A 7 -17.09 -21.13 -33.30
CA SER A 7 -16.74 -21.11 -34.73
C SER A 7 -15.56 -22.03 -35.07
N THR A 8 -15.55 -22.59 -36.29
CA THR A 8 -14.53 -23.53 -36.80
C THR A 8 -14.08 -23.21 -38.24
N ASP A 9 -13.33 -22.12 -38.47
CA ASP A 9 -12.24 -22.02 -39.49
C ASP A 9 -11.63 -20.60 -39.65
N ARG A 10 -10.57 -20.50 -40.47
CA ARG A 10 -9.66 -19.37 -40.74
C ARG A 10 -9.81 -18.89 -42.20
N THR A 11 -10.03 -17.58 -42.43
CA THR A 11 -9.38 -16.65 -43.41
C THR A 11 -10.32 -15.63 -44.12
N GLY A 12 -9.92 -14.34 -44.10
CA GLY A 12 -9.55 -13.53 -45.29
C GLY A 12 -10.57 -13.09 -46.37
N HIS A 13 -10.74 -11.75 -46.50
CA HIS A 13 -11.03 -10.93 -47.72
C HIS A 13 -12.40 -11.04 -48.45
N VAL A 14 -12.94 -9.89 -48.88
CA VAL A 14 -14.37 -9.61 -49.15
C VAL A 14 -14.89 -9.87 -50.58
N SER A 15 -14.45 -10.92 -51.27
CA SER A 15 -15.08 -11.32 -52.56
C SER A 15 -15.58 -12.76 -52.62
N GLU A 16 -15.49 -13.54 -51.53
CA GLU A 16 -15.88 -14.96 -51.48
C GLU A 16 -16.55 -15.35 -50.13
N TYR A 17 -17.57 -14.59 -49.67
CA TYR A 17 -18.41 -15.00 -48.52
C TYR A 17 -17.69 -15.20 -47.15
N ALA A 18 -16.61 -14.46 -46.86
CA ALA A 18 -16.00 -14.49 -45.53
C ALA A 18 -16.94 -13.92 -44.44
N ASN A 19 -17.20 -14.69 -43.39
CA ASN A 19 -18.07 -14.37 -42.25
C ASN A 19 -17.34 -13.60 -41.14
N TRP A 20 -16.69 -12.48 -41.47
CA TRP A 20 -16.21 -11.56 -40.44
C TRP A 20 -17.34 -10.63 -40.03
N GLN A 21 -18.22 -11.09 -39.15
CA GLN A 21 -18.99 -10.14 -38.34
C GLN A 21 -18.05 -9.58 -37.28
N LEU A 22 -17.39 -8.48 -37.61
CA LEU A 22 -16.91 -7.58 -36.57
C LEU A 22 -18.17 -6.94 -35.96
N GLU A 23 -18.74 -7.55 -34.93
CA GLU A 23 -19.59 -6.82 -34.00
C GLU A 23 -18.68 -5.82 -33.28
N ILE A 24 -18.44 -4.66 -33.91
CA ILE A 24 -18.25 -3.47 -33.11
C ILE A 24 -19.62 -3.22 -32.51
N SER A 25 -19.86 -3.77 -31.32
CA SER A 25 -20.82 -3.19 -30.41
C SER A 25 -20.31 -1.79 -30.11
N THR A 26 -20.75 -0.79 -30.87
CA THR A 26 -20.79 0.59 -30.37
C THR A 26 -21.95 0.69 -29.40
N GLY A 27 -21.86 -0.05 -28.31
CA GLY A 27 -22.55 0.25 -27.08
C GLY A 27 -21.56 1.01 -26.22
N PHE A 28 -22.02 2.00 -25.48
CA PHE A 28 -21.31 2.36 -24.26
C PHE A 28 -20.95 1.04 -23.55
N ILE A 29 -19.71 0.90 -23.06
CA ILE A 29 -19.49 -0.10 -22.02
C ILE A 29 -20.30 0.41 -20.83
N GLU A 30 -21.57 0.06 -20.82
CA GLU A 30 -22.42 0.01 -19.65
C GLU A 30 -21.84 -1.13 -18.83
N THR A 31 -20.67 -0.90 -18.23
CA THR A 31 -20.53 -1.41 -16.88
C THR A 31 -21.66 -0.70 -16.16
N SER A 32 -22.79 -1.38 -15.98
CA SER A 32 -23.71 -0.99 -14.94
C SER A 32 -22.85 -1.06 -13.69
N VAL A 33 -22.29 0.08 -13.29
CA VAL A 33 -21.87 0.29 -11.93
C VAL A 33 -23.19 0.15 -11.18
N VAL A 34 -23.49 -1.08 -10.75
CA VAL A 34 -24.62 -1.40 -9.88
C VAL A 34 -24.22 -0.92 -8.48
N ILE A 35 -23.91 0.37 -8.39
CA ILE A 35 -23.82 1.09 -7.14
C ILE A 35 -24.93 2.11 -7.33
N GLY A 36 -26.14 1.76 -6.88
CA GLY A 36 -27.23 2.72 -6.82
C GLY A 36 -26.76 3.94 -6.01
N GLU A 37 -27.36 5.10 -6.26
CA GLU A 37 -27.06 6.36 -5.56
C GLU A 37 -27.15 6.18 -4.02
N ALA A 38 -27.94 5.21 -3.55
CA ALA A 38 -28.08 4.83 -2.14
C ALA A 38 -27.00 3.86 -1.59
N THR A 39 -26.08 3.35 -2.42
CA THR A 39 -24.91 2.56 -2.00
C THR A 39 -23.62 3.37 -2.00
N GLN A 40 -23.64 4.62 -2.48
CA GLN A 40 -22.55 5.58 -2.25
C GLN A 40 -22.53 6.15 -0.82
N GLU A 41 -23.59 5.93 -0.03
CA GLU A 41 -23.65 6.31 1.39
C GLU A 41 -23.33 5.17 2.37
N VAL A 42 -23.01 3.96 1.89
CA VAL A 42 -22.56 2.81 2.71
C VAL A 42 -21.15 2.34 2.29
N TRP A 43 -20.36 3.27 1.77
CA TRP A 43 -18.94 3.03 1.51
C TRP A 43 -18.13 3.74 2.61
N GLU A 44 -17.94 3.04 3.73
CA GLU A 44 -17.18 3.49 4.92
C GLU A 44 -15.66 3.44 4.71
N GLY A 45 -15.15 3.76 3.51
CA GLY A 45 -13.72 3.91 3.26
C GLY A 45 -13.30 3.43 1.87
N VAL A 46 -12.93 4.37 0.99
CA VAL A 46 -12.27 4.00 -0.27
C VAL A 46 -10.90 3.55 0.15
N LEU A 47 -10.61 2.25 0.05
CA LEU A 47 -9.25 1.77 0.20
C LEU A 47 -8.39 2.50 -0.84
N ALA A 48 -7.75 3.60 -0.44
CA ALA A 48 -6.90 4.36 -1.34
C ALA A 48 -5.57 3.64 -1.40
N THR A 49 -5.04 3.48 -2.62
CA THR A 49 -3.73 2.86 -2.81
C THR A 49 -2.71 3.93 -3.17
N PHE A 50 -1.71 4.11 -2.30
CA PHE A 50 -0.60 5.02 -2.50
C PHE A 50 0.66 4.22 -2.87
N THR A 51 1.19 4.45 -4.07
CA THR A 51 2.42 3.79 -4.52
C THR A 51 3.62 4.72 -4.33
N VAL A 52 4.64 4.25 -3.63
CA VAL A 52 5.91 4.94 -3.50
C VAL A 52 6.70 4.78 -4.79
N THR A 53 7.26 5.86 -5.33
CA THR A 53 7.94 5.87 -6.64
C THR A 53 9.42 6.23 -6.56
N ASN A 54 9.89 6.70 -5.42
CA ASN A 54 11.31 6.98 -5.18
C ASN A 54 11.70 6.74 -3.72
N THR A 55 13.00 6.65 -3.48
CA THR A 55 13.59 6.39 -2.16
C THR A 55 13.97 7.65 -1.40
N ASN A 56 13.57 8.83 -1.89
CA ASN A 56 13.83 10.08 -1.17
C ASN A 56 13.01 10.09 0.11
N ASP A 57 13.54 10.72 1.15
CA ASP A 57 12.87 10.84 2.44
C ASP A 57 11.68 11.82 2.43
N SER A 58 11.66 12.76 1.46
CA SER A 58 10.61 13.76 1.33
C SER A 58 10.35 14.13 -0.13
N GLY A 59 9.26 14.85 -0.36
CA GLY A 59 8.80 15.25 -1.69
C GLY A 59 7.87 14.23 -2.34
N ALA A 60 7.34 14.60 -3.51
CA ALA A 60 6.37 13.80 -4.23
C ALA A 60 6.92 12.40 -4.54
N GLY A 61 6.10 11.37 -4.28
CA GLY A 61 6.46 9.97 -4.55
C GLY A 61 7.34 9.31 -3.49
N SER A 62 7.71 10.01 -2.41
CA SER A 62 8.42 9.43 -1.25
C SER A 62 7.49 8.60 -0.37
N LEU A 63 8.07 7.70 0.45
CA LEU A 63 7.34 6.97 1.48
C LEU A 63 6.66 7.91 2.47
N ARG A 64 7.35 8.97 2.89
CA ARG A 64 6.79 9.97 3.80
C ARG A 64 5.57 10.65 3.20
N GLN A 65 5.61 11.02 1.92
CA GLN A 65 4.46 11.62 1.26
C GLN A 65 3.30 10.62 1.14
N ALA A 66 3.58 9.35 0.86
CA ALA A 66 2.53 8.32 0.80
C ALA A 66 1.83 8.14 2.16
N ILE A 67 2.57 8.17 3.26
CA ILE A 67 2.01 8.10 4.62
C ILE A 67 1.19 9.35 4.94
N ILE A 68 1.69 10.55 4.61
CA ILE A 68 0.91 11.79 4.79
C ILE A 68 -0.41 11.73 4.02
N ASN A 69 -0.38 11.18 2.80
CA ASN A 69 -1.59 11.05 1.99
C ASN A 69 -2.57 10.03 2.58
N ALA A 70 -2.08 8.90 3.10
CA ALA A 70 -2.89 7.90 3.78
C ALA A 70 -3.54 8.46 5.05
N ASN A 71 -2.77 9.18 5.87
CA ASN A 71 -3.30 9.81 7.08
C ASN A 71 -4.37 10.89 6.78
N ALA A 72 -4.38 11.44 5.56
CA ALA A 72 -5.35 12.44 5.13
C ALA A 72 -6.54 11.84 4.36
N ALA A 73 -6.47 10.57 3.98
CA ALA A 73 -7.53 9.88 3.27
C ALA A 73 -8.40 9.11 4.29
N PRO A 74 -9.73 9.18 4.17
CA PRO A 74 -10.61 8.53 5.13
C PRO A 74 -10.67 7.02 4.90
N GLY A 75 -10.45 6.25 5.96
CA GLY A 75 -10.66 4.80 5.98
C GLY A 75 -9.35 4.04 6.10
N THR A 76 -9.39 2.74 5.82
CA THR A 76 -8.14 1.96 5.76
C THR A 76 -7.51 2.12 4.39
N ASP A 77 -6.25 2.51 4.33
CA ASP A 77 -5.50 2.70 3.09
C ASP A 77 -4.42 1.65 2.87
N THR A 78 -3.95 1.53 1.64
CA THR A 78 -2.82 0.67 1.28
C THR A 78 -1.65 1.49 0.75
N ILE A 79 -0.46 1.30 1.32
CA ILE A 79 0.80 1.85 0.82
C ILE A 79 1.62 0.71 0.23
N VAL A 80 1.98 0.82 -1.05
CA VAL A 80 2.85 -0.13 -1.74
C VAL A 80 4.24 0.46 -1.88
N ILE A 81 5.23 -0.25 -1.34
CA ILE A 81 6.62 0.15 -1.33
C ILE A 81 7.41 -0.79 -2.25
N PRO A 82 7.98 -0.29 -3.37
CA PRO A 82 8.82 -1.12 -4.22
C PRO A 82 10.14 -1.48 -3.53
N THR A 83 10.97 -2.23 -4.23
CA THR A 83 12.33 -2.55 -3.76
C THR A 83 13.15 -1.28 -3.64
N GLY A 84 13.86 -1.11 -2.53
CA GLY A 84 14.73 0.03 -2.29
C GLY A 84 15.12 0.16 -0.82
N THR A 85 16.07 1.06 -0.57
CA THR A 85 16.44 1.49 0.78
C THR A 85 15.96 2.91 0.99
N TYR A 86 15.05 3.09 1.95
CA TYR A 86 14.37 4.33 2.27
C TYR A 86 14.98 4.89 3.55
N VAL A 87 16.00 5.74 3.39
CA VAL A 87 16.75 6.31 4.52
C VAL A 87 16.03 7.55 5.04
N LEU A 88 15.64 7.53 6.31
CA LEU A 88 14.98 8.63 6.97
C LEU A 88 16.00 9.66 7.48
N THR A 89 15.89 10.89 7.00
CA THR A 89 16.82 11.99 7.31
C THR A 89 16.16 13.14 8.05
N THR A 90 14.85 13.27 7.90
CA THR A 90 14.01 14.36 8.44
C THR A 90 13.20 13.93 9.66
N GLY A 91 13.33 12.67 10.09
CA GLY A 91 12.74 12.14 11.32
C GLY A 91 11.87 10.91 11.09
N LYS A 92 11.09 10.56 12.11
CA LYS A 92 10.18 9.41 12.11
C LYS A 92 9.03 9.56 11.12
N LEU A 93 8.34 8.46 10.82
CA LEU A 93 7.12 8.40 10.04
C LEU A 93 5.92 8.26 10.99
N ASP A 94 5.06 9.26 11.01
CA ASP A 94 3.85 9.29 11.86
C ASP A 94 2.69 8.61 11.13
N ILE A 95 2.01 7.69 11.79
CA ILE A 95 0.80 7.01 11.28
C ILE A 95 -0.38 7.36 12.20
N ASP A 96 -1.36 8.05 11.65
CA ASP A 96 -2.53 8.59 12.37
C ASP A 96 -3.87 8.06 11.84
N ASP A 97 -3.87 7.27 10.76
CA ASP A 97 -5.03 6.47 10.33
C ASP A 97 -4.66 4.98 10.11
N ASN A 98 -5.67 4.15 9.91
CA ASN A 98 -5.54 2.73 9.61
C ASN A 98 -4.84 2.54 8.27
N VAL A 99 -3.78 1.73 8.25
CA VAL A 99 -2.98 1.56 7.03
C VAL A 99 -2.42 0.16 6.90
N ILE A 100 -2.39 -0.32 5.66
CA ILE A 100 -1.75 -1.54 5.22
C ILE A 100 -0.50 -1.15 4.42
N ILE A 101 0.68 -1.46 4.92
CA ILE A 101 1.96 -1.18 4.27
C ILE A 101 2.52 -2.49 3.71
N THR A 102 2.65 -2.56 2.39
CA THR A 102 3.16 -3.76 1.70
C THR A 102 4.47 -3.42 0.99
N GLY A 103 5.56 -4.02 1.44
CA GLY A 103 6.84 -4.01 0.74
C GLY A 103 6.95 -5.13 -0.29
N ALA A 104 7.91 -4.99 -1.22
CA ALA A 104 8.19 -6.00 -2.25
C ALA A 104 8.87 -7.27 -1.70
N GLY A 105 9.33 -7.25 -0.45
CA GLY A 105 9.97 -8.36 0.23
C GLY A 105 10.95 -7.87 1.31
N ALA A 106 11.04 -8.58 2.44
CA ALA A 106 11.86 -8.14 3.57
C ALA A 106 13.32 -7.87 3.21
N ALA A 107 13.90 -8.68 2.32
CA ALA A 107 15.30 -8.52 1.88
C ALA A 107 15.51 -7.33 0.92
N THR A 108 14.44 -6.81 0.31
CA THR A 108 14.52 -5.86 -0.82
C THR A 108 13.88 -4.51 -0.53
N THR A 109 12.98 -4.43 0.45
CA THR A 109 12.36 -3.18 0.90
C THR A 109 12.85 -2.89 2.32
N ILE A 110 13.75 -1.92 2.44
CA ILE A 110 14.43 -1.59 3.70
C ILE A 110 14.06 -0.16 4.09
N ILE A 111 13.44 0.01 5.25
CA ILE A 111 13.18 1.32 5.86
C ILE A 111 14.22 1.55 6.94
N ASP A 112 15.06 2.57 6.75
CA ASP A 112 16.25 2.79 7.56
C ASP A 112 16.12 4.10 8.37
N GLY A 113 16.08 3.99 9.70
CA GLY A 113 16.01 5.12 10.64
C GLY A 113 17.29 5.96 10.75
N ASN A 114 18.33 5.59 9.99
CA ASN A 114 19.62 6.26 9.88
C ASN A 114 20.34 6.45 11.22
N ALA A 115 20.12 5.52 12.16
CA ALA A 115 20.62 5.55 13.54
C ALA A 115 20.35 6.88 14.27
N ASN A 116 19.34 7.64 13.84
CA ASN A 116 19.08 9.01 14.29
C ASN A 116 17.78 9.10 15.07
N LYS A 117 16.69 8.60 14.47
CA LYS A 117 15.35 8.67 15.03
C LYS A 117 14.64 7.34 14.93
N ARG A 118 13.54 7.24 15.68
CA ARG A 118 12.55 6.19 15.51
C ARG A 118 12.11 6.07 14.05
N VAL A 119 11.83 4.86 13.56
CA VAL A 119 11.36 4.69 12.16
C VAL A 119 9.88 5.03 12.04
N PHE A 120 9.02 4.33 12.78
CA PHE A 120 7.56 4.53 12.74
C PHE A 120 6.99 4.84 14.13
N GLU A 121 5.99 5.69 14.17
CA GLU A 121 5.21 5.99 15.38
C GLU A 121 3.72 5.99 15.07
N THR A 122 2.97 5.13 15.74
CA THR A 122 1.51 5.16 15.66
C THR A 122 0.95 6.19 16.64
N LYS A 123 -0.07 6.91 16.21
CA LYS A 123 -0.79 7.89 17.01
C LYS A 123 -2.25 7.47 17.15
N GLY A 124 -2.88 7.89 18.25
CA GLY A 124 -4.30 7.63 18.50
C GLY A 124 -4.66 6.14 18.54
N SER A 125 -5.80 5.82 17.92
CA SER A 125 -6.32 4.46 17.80
C SER A 125 -6.24 4.02 16.35
N THR A 126 -5.11 3.44 15.96
CA THR A 126 -4.83 3.01 14.58
C THR A 126 -4.56 1.52 14.49
N MET A 127 -4.98 0.92 13.39
CA MET A 127 -4.63 -0.44 13.00
C MET A 127 -3.61 -0.39 11.86
N VAL A 128 -2.40 -0.83 12.15
CA VAL A 128 -1.30 -0.83 11.19
C VAL A 128 -0.93 -2.27 10.87
N THR A 129 -1.00 -2.62 9.59
CA THR A 129 -0.52 -3.92 9.10
C THR A 129 0.68 -3.67 8.21
N MET A 130 1.83 -4.28 8.51
CA MET A 130 3.02 -4.17 7.67
C MET A 130 3.48 -5.55 7.21
N SER A 131 3.85 -5.65 5.94
CA SER A 131 4.39 -6.88 5.38
C SER A 131 5.49 -6.70 4.36
N GLY A 132 6.34 -7.71 4.24
CA GLY A 132 7.36 -7.77 3.19
C GLY A 132 8.39 -6.64 3.26
N LEU A 133 8.80 -6.21 4.45
CA LEU A 133 9.75 -5.11 4.63
C LEU A 133 10.70 -5.33 5.81
N THR A 134 11.84 -4.66 5.77
CA THR A 134 12.78 -4.57 6.90
C THR A 134 12.69 -3.17 7.52
N ILE A 135 12.64 -3.09 8.84
CA ILE A 135 12.75 -1.87 9.63
C ILE A 135 14.06 -1.93 10.39
N GLN A 136 14.98 -1.03 10.07
CA GLN A 136 16.32 -1.06 10.65
C GLN A 136 16.84 0.29 11.10
N ASN A 137 17.88 0.23 11.95
CA ASN A 137 18.65 1.39 12.39
C ASN A 137 17.78 2.51 12.97
N GLY A 138 16.62 2.16 13.53
CA GLY A 138 15.83 3.07 14.34
C GLY A 138 16.57 3.36 15.64
N ARG A 139 16.58 4.62 16.07
CA ARG A 139 17.22 5.00 17.34
C ARG A 139 16.36 5.97 18.12
N GLU A 140 16.07 5.66 19.38
CA GLU A 140 15.31 6.56 20.24
C GLU A 140 15.74 6.40 21.70
N SER A 141 15.62 7.48 22.46
CA SER A 141 15.95 7.47 23.90
C SER A 141 14.87 6.85 24.78
N GLY A 142 13.69 6.59 24.21
CA GLY A 142 12.56 5.92 24.86
C GLY A 142 12.20 4.60 24.16
N ASN A 143 11.01 4.09 24.48
CA ASN A 143 10.52 2.80 23.99
C ASN A 143 10.35 2.76 22.47
N GLY A 144 10.56 1.61 21.84
CA GLY A 144 10.24 1.37 20.43
C GLY A 144 11.10 2.19 19.46
N ALA A 145 12.39 1.86 19.35
CA ALA A 145 13.28 2.55 18.42
C ALA A 145 12.99 2.22 16.94
N GLY A 146 12.52 1.01 16.63
CA GLY A 146 12.05 0.67 15.29
C GLY A 146 10.64 1.22 15.08
N VAL A 147 9.68 0.62 15.79
CA VAL A 147 8.27 1.01 15.75
C VAL A 147 7.80 1.29 17.17
N PHE A 148 7.15 2.44 17.38
CA PHE A 148 6.41 2.69 18.61
C PHE A 148 4.92 2.57 18.35
N VAL A 149 4.27 1.73 19.15
CA VAL A 149 2.84 1.46 19.08
C VAL A 149 2.18 2.10 20.30
N ASN A 150 1.24 3.02 20.07
CA ASN A 150 0.46 3.63 21.15
C ASN A 150 -0.45 2.58 21.82
N ASN A 151 -0.82 2.78 23.09
CA ASN A 151 -1.61 1.82 23.88
C ASN A 151 -2.97 1.44 23.27
N SER A 152 -3.51 2.29 22.39
CA SER A 152 -4.78 2.05 21.69
C SER A 152 -4.58 1.65 20.23
N SER A 153 -3.35 1.45 19.79
CA SER A 153 -3.02 1.01 18.43
C SER A 153 -2.75 -0.49 18.37
N ILE A 154 -2.94 -1.08 17.20
CA ILE A 154 -2.62 -2.47 16.90
C ILE A 154 -1.59 -2.48 15.78
N LEU A 155 -0.50 -3.22 15.97
CA LEU A 155 0.51 -3.47 14.95
C LEU A 155 0.51 -4.96 14.59
N ASN A 156 0.23 -5.26 13.32
CA ASN A 156 0.37 -6.59 12.74
C ASN A 156 1.58 -6.62 11.82
N LEU A 157 2.54 -7.50 12.08
CA LEU A 157 3.72 -7.70 11.24
C LEU A 157 3.68 -9.10 10.65
N SER A 158 3.82 -9.21 9.34
CA SER A 158 4.00 -10.49 8.64
C SER A 158 5.14 -10.39 7.63
N ASP A 159 6.01 -11.40 7.56
CA ASP A 159 7.15 -11.36 6.63
C ASP A 159 7.98 -10.07 6.74
N ALA A 160 8.13 -9.55 7.96
CA ALA A 160 8.87 -8.35 8.27
C ALA A 160 10.07 -8.65 9.17
N ILE A 161 11.16 -7.92 8.98
CA ILE A 161 12.37 -8.04 9.80
C ILE A 161 12.57 -6.72 10.55
N LEU A 162 12.68 -6.78 11.88
CA LEU A 162 13.14 -5.67 12.70
C LEU A 162 14.58 -5.97 13.11
N THR A 163 15.51 -5.07 12.81
CA THR A 163 16.93 -5.31 13.11
C THR A 163 17.70 -4.03 13.40
N ASN A 164 18.68 -4.09 14.31
CA ASN A 164 19.53 -2.96 14.67
C ASN A 164 18.75 -1.73 15.14
N ASN A 165 17.60 -1.93 15.83
CA ASN A 165 16.84 -0.84 16.42
C ASN A 165 17.27 -0.64 17.88
N ASP A 166 17.84 0.52 18.19
CA ASP A 166 18.48 0.81 19.48
C ASP A 166 17.62 1.77 20.32
N GLY A 167 16.87 1.22 21.28
CA GLY A 167 16.21 1.97 22.34
C GLY A 167 17.19 2.19 23.50
N THR A 168 17.80 3.38 23.58
CA THR A 168 18.87 3.64 24.57
C THR A 168 18.34 3.84 26.00
N GLY A 169 17.02 3.81 26.19
CA GLY A 169 16.34 3.89 27.48
C GLY A 169 15.86 2.53 27.95
N GLY A 170 16.64 1.87 28.80
CA GLY A 170 16.19 0.79 29.69
C GLY A 170 15.84 -0.56 29.05
N ASP A 171 14.81 -0.64 28.20
CA ASP A 171 14.08 -1.90 28.01
C ASP A 171 13.55 -2.13 26.56
N GLY A 172 14.06 -1.45 25.53
CA GLY A 172 13.37 -1.36 24.23
C GLY A 172 14.17 -1.63 22.96
N GLY A 173 15.06 -2.61 22.96
CA GLY A 173 15.67 -3.14 21.72
C GLY A 173 14.77 -4.19 21.09
N ASP A 174 14.19 -3.83 19.94
CA ASP A 174 13.19 -4.53 19.11
C ASP A 174 11.74 -4.58 19.63
#